data_AF-A0A562R4K8-F1
#
_entry.id   AF-A0A562R4K8-F1
#
_cell.length_a   1.000
_cell.length_b   1.000
_cell.length_c   1.000
_cell.angle_alpha   90.00
_cell.angle_beta   90.00
_cell.angle_gamma   90.00
#
_symmetry.space_group_name_H-M   'P 1'
#
loop_
_entity.id
_entity.type
_entity.pdbx_description
1 polymer ?
#
loop_
_entity_poly.entity_id
_entity_poly.type
_entity_poly.pdbx_seq_one_letter_code
_entity_poly.pdbx_strand_id
1 'polypeptide(L)' 'MARRRTTEADADGLPRYFVWVRGLEGPEPQKWMTMDFGIGDWKRPQVLAYLELPEGERHLPLSALARRYPPPRVDVL' A
#
# COMPACT_ATOMS: atom_id res chain seq x y z
N MET A 1 -6.17 -7.11 -37.52
CA MET A 1 -5.17 -6.02 -37.52
C MET A 1 -4.75 -5.71 -36.09
N ALA A 2 -3.50 -5.31 -35.92
CA ALA A 2 -2.75 -5.35 -34.68
C ALA A 2 -3.03 -4.18 -33.70
N ARG A 3 -3.02 -4.53 -32.40
CA ARG A 3 -2.35 -3.87 -31.26
C ARG A 3 -2.39 -2.34 -31.18
N ARG A 4 -3.05 -1.83 -30.14
CA ARG A 4 -2.50 -0.77 -29.28
C ARG A 4 -2.70 -1.18 -27.82
N ARG A 5 -1.66 -1.78 -27.22
CA ARG A 5 -1.50 -1.78 -25.77
C ARG A 5 -1.05 -0.38 -25.42
N THR A 6 -1.98 0.44 -24.95
CA THR A 6 -1.66 1.74 -24.38
C THR A 6 -1.15 1.47 -22.96
N THR A 7 0.12 1.13 -22.83
CA THR A 7 0.77 0.83 -21.54
C THR A 7 1.95 1.79 -21.38
N GLU A 8 1.65 3.08 -21.32
CA GLU A 8 2.61 4.13 -20.92
C GLU A 8 2.02 5.07 -19.84
N ALA A 9 0.76 4.86 -19.42
CA ALA A 9 0.13 5.60 -18.32
C ALA A 9 0.11 4.82 -16.98
N ASP A 10 0.60 3.58 -16.95
CA ASP A 10 0.45 2.70 -15.79
C ASP A 10 1.51 2.94 -14.70
N ALA A 11 2.65 3.58 -15.00
CA ALA A 11 3.68 3.84 -13.99
C ALA A 11 3.26 4.92 -12.96
N ASP A 12 2.46 5.91 -13.40
CA ASP A 12 1.93 6.97 -12.53
C ASP A 12 0.62 6.59 -11.84
N GLY A 13 -0.05 5.53 -12.28
CA GLY A 13 -1.31 5.05 -11.72
C GLY A 13 -1.16 3.95 -10.67
N LEU A 14 0.06 3.51 -10.37
CA LEU A 14 0.29 2.44 -9.40
C LEU A 14 0.51 2.98 -7.99
N PRO A 15 0.02 2.27 -6.96
CA PRO A 15 0.17 2.68 -5.58
C PRO A 15 1.66 2.75 -5.22
N ARG A 16 2.07 3.94 -4.75
CA ARG A 16 3.44 4.25 -4.37
C ARG A 16 3.77 3.80 -2.97
N TYR A 17 2.78 3.54 -2.13
CA TYR A 17 2.97 3.19 -0.72
C TYR A 17 2.30 1.88 -0.37
N PHE A 18 3.00 1.08 0.42
CA PHE A 18 2.46 -0.05 1.15
C PHE A 18 2.27 0.37 2.61
N VAL A 19 1.08 0.15 3.16
CA VAL A 19 0.69 0.68 4.47
C VAL A 19 0.06 -0.43 5.28
N TRP A 20 0.53 -0.62 6.51
CA TRP A 20 -0.16 -1.41 7.51
C TRP A 20 -1.10 -0.51 8.29
N VAL A 21 -2.38 -0.85 8.32
CA VAL A 21 -3.37 -0.14 9.14
C VAL A 21 -3.89 -1.04 10.25
N ARG A 22 -4.44 -0.43 11.31
CA ARG A 22 -5.13 -1.15 12.37
C ARG A 22 -6.47 -1.67 11.86
N GLY A 23 -6.53 -2.96 11.57
CA GLY A 23 -7.76 -3.69 11.27
C GLY A 23 -8.41 -4.25 12.53
N LEU A 24 -9.61 -4.80 12.38
CA LEU A 24 -10.39 -5.40 13.48
C LEU A 24 -9.76 -6.70 14.01
N GLU A 25 -9.16 -7.50 13.13
CA GLU A 25 -8.52 -8.79 13.48
C GLU A 25 -7.00 -8.70 13.60
N GLY A 26 -6.43 -7.49 13.44
CA GLY A 26 -4.99 -7.26 13.45
C GLY A 26 -4.56 -6.25 12.38
N PRO A 27 -3.24 -6.04 12.22
CA PRO A 27 -2.72 -5.19 11.15
C PRO A 27 -3.19 -5.69 9.78
N GLU A 28 -3.73 -4.78 8.96
CA GLU A 28 -4.21 -5.06 7.61
C GLU A 28 -3.33 -4.36 6.56
N PRO A 29 -2.87 -5.09 5.52
CA PRO A 29 -2.01 -4.51 4.50
C PRO A 29 -2.82 -3.77 3.43
N GLN A 30 -2.42 -2.54 3.11
CA GLN A 30 -3.05 -1.69 2.10
C GLN A 30 -2.02 -1.06 1.15
N LYS A 31 -2.52 -0.51 0.04
CA LYS A 31 -1.74 0.14 -1.01
C LYS A 31 -2.30 1.52 -1.33
N TRP A 32 -1.49 2.56 -1.16
CA TRP A 32 -1.92 3.95 -1.32
C TRP A 32 -1.12 4.66 -2.42
N MET A 33 -1.78 5.55 -3.16
CA MET A 33 -1.15 6.36 -4.23
C MET A 33 -0.30 7.49 -3.66
N THR A 34 -0.79 8.10 -2.58
CA THR A 34 -0.18 9.21 -1.87
C THR A 34 -0.34 8.98 -0.37
N MET A 35 0.55 9.55 0.43
CA MET A 35 0.36 9.65 1.89
C MET A 35 -0.57 10.81 2.26
N ASP A 36 -1.34 11.34 1.31
CA ASP A 36 -2.40 12.28 1.62
C ASP A 36 -3.53 11.51 2.33
N PHE A 37 -3.55 11.64 3.66
CA PHE A 37 -4.52 10.98 4.53
C PHE A 37 -5.94 11.54 4.40
N GLY A 38 -6.16 12.50 3.48
CA GLY A 38 -7.42 13.16 3.19
C GLY A 38 -7.80 14.23 4.22
N ILE A 39 -8.68 15.14 3.81
CA ILE A 39 -9.32 16.13 4.68
C ILE A 39 -10.15 15.39 5.72
N GLY A 40 -9.68 15.38 6.97
CA GLY A 40 -10.35 14.74 8.10
C GLY A 40 -9.50 13.76 8.90
N ASP A 41 -8.19 13.63 8.66
CA ASP A 41 -7.11 13.01 9.48
C ASP A 41 -7.37 11.64 10.18
N TRP A 42 -8.54 11.04 10.04
CA TRP A 42 -9.01 9.89 10.80
C TRP A 42 -8.26 8.59 10.43
N LYS A 43 -7.57 8.57 9.29
CA LYS A 43 -6.73 7.46 8.86
C LYS A 43 -5.31 7.49 9.44
N ARG A 44 -4.77 8.67 9.79
CA ARG A 44 -3.45 8.78 10.43
C ARG A 44 -3.31 7.97 11.70
N PRO A 45 -4.25 8.03 12.67
CA PRO A 45 -4.16 7.22 13.88
C PRO A 45 -4.34 5.72 13.64
N GLN A 46 -4.79 5.31 12.45
CA GLN A 46 -4.91 3.89 12.07
C GLN A 46 -3.66 3.36 11.37
N VAL A 47 -2.79 4.21 10.83
CA VAL A 47 -1.55 3.74 10.19
C VAL A 47 -0.56 3.28 11.25
N LEU A 48 -0.21 2.01 11.18
CA LEU A 48 0.76 1.36 12.07
C LEU A 48 2.17 1.45 11.50
N ALA A 49 2.32 1.27 10.19
CA ALA A 49 3.58 1.41 9.47
C ALA A 49 3.32 1.72 8.00
N TYR A 50 4.29 2.32 7.32
CA TYR A 50 4.24 2.56 5.89
C TYR A 50 5.62 2.34 5.26
N LEU A 51 5.62 2.01 3.98
CA LEU A 51 6.80 1.82 3.15
C LEU A 51 6.52 2.40 1.77
N GLU A 52 7.45 3.17 1.22
CA GLU A 52 7.42 3.56 -0.18
C GLU A 52 7.84 2.37 -1.06
N LEU A 53 6.99 1.97 -1.99
CA LEU A 53 7.21 0.84 -2.88
C LEU A 53 8.14 1.24 -4.03
N PRO A 54 9.28 0.55 -4.21
CA PRO A 54 10.09 0.71 -5.40
C PRO A 54 9.28 0.28 -6.63
N GLU A 55 9.60 0.83 -7.80
CA GLU A 55 8.80 0.66 -9.03
C GLU A 55 8.52 -0.81 -9.37
N GLY A 56 9.54 -1.68 -9.21
CA GLY A 56 9.41 -3.11 -9.44
C GLY A 56 8.48 -3.85 -8.45
N GLU A 57 8.14 -3.24 -7.32
CA GLU A 57 7.26 -3.83 -6.29
C GLU A 57 5.84 -3.25 -6.31
N ARG A 58 5.61 -2.13 -6.98
CA ARG A 58 4.29 -1.48 -7.06
C ARG A 58 3.21 -2.38 -7.67
N HIS A 59 3.60 -3.29 -8.56
CA HIS A 59 2.72 -4.26 -9.18
C HIS A 59 2.44 -5.50 -8.31
N LEU A 60 3.23 -5.75 -7.26
CA LEU A 60 3.11 -6.97 -6.46
C LEU A 60 1.80 -7.02 -5.68
N PRO A 61 1.12 -8.17 -5.55
CA PRO A 61 -0.09 -8.26 -4.74
C PRO A 61 0.21 -8.03 -3.26
N LEU A 62 -0.79 -7.57 -2.50
CA LEU A 62 -0.67 -7.30 -1.05
C LEU A 62 -0.11 -8.49 -0.27
N SER A 63 -0.52 -9.72 -0.58
CA SER A 63 -0.01 -10.92 0.09
C SER A 63 1.50 -11.13 -0.14
N ALA A 64 2.02 -10.79 -1.32
CA ALA A 64 3.46 -10.87 -1.58
C ALA A 64 4.22 -9.78 -0.83
N LEU A 65 3.66 -8.56 -0.78
CA LEU A 65 4.23 -7.46 -0.01
C LEU A 65 4.21 -7.74 1.50
N ALA A 66 3.11 -8.27 2.04
CA ALA A 66 2.98 -8.62 3.45
C ALA A 66 3.95 -9.74 3.86
N ARG A 67 4.35 -10.63 2.94
CA ARG A 67 5.40 -11.63 3.19
C ARG A 67 6.81 -11.04 3.20
N ARG A 68 7.07 -9.99 2.40
CA ARG A 68 8.35 -9.28 2.35
C ARG A 68 8.52 -8.30 3.50
N TYR A 69 7.43 -7.62 3.85
CA TYR A 69 7.34 -6.57 4.85
C TYR A 69 6.28 -6.98 5.87
N PRO A 70 6.65 -7.82 6.85
CA PRO A 70 5.71 -8.30 7.86
C PRO A 70 5.12 -7.13 8.66
N PRO A 71 3.93 -7.31 9.25
CA PRO A 71 3.30 -6.26 10.04
C PRO A 71 4.18 -5.90 11.25
N PRO A 72 4.15 -4.63 11.69
CA PRO A 72 4.80 -4.24 12.94
C PRO A 72 4.20 -5.07 14.07
N ARG A 73 5.05 -5.51 15.02
CA ARG A 73 4.61 -6.13 16.25
C ARG A 73 3.95 -5.06 17.11
N VAL A 74 2.68 -4.77 16.83
CA VAL A 74 1.83 -4.07 17.78
C VAL A 74 1.52 -5.07 18.87
N ASP A 75 2.28 -5.01 19.96
CA ASP A 75 1.89 -5.65 21.22
C ASP A 75 0.50 -5.12 21.56
N VAL A 76 -0.49 -6.00 21.47
CA VAL A 76 -1.84 -5.73 21.96
C VAL A 76 -1.74 -5.81 23.48
N LEU A 77 -1.37 -4.69 24.10
CA LEU A 77 -1.46 -4.49 25.54
C LEU A 77 -2.93 -4.47 25.98
#